data_AF-A0A1Y2U803-F1
#
_entry.id   AF-A0A1Y2U803-F1
#
_cell.length_a   1.000
_cell.length_b   1.000
_cell.length_c   1.000
_cell.angle_alpha   90.00
_cell.angle_beta   90.00
_cell.angle_gamma   90.00
#
_symmetry.space_group_name_H-M   'P 1'
#
loop_
_entity.id
_entity.type
_entity.pdbx_description
1 polymer ?
#
loop_
_entity_poly.entity_id
_entity_poly.type
_entity_poly.pdbx_seq_one_letter_code
_entity_poly.pdbx_strand_id
1 'polypeptide(L)'
;MEYNGGSLAADHLCVLVHGLWGNPNHMKSIAKALRDTYSEDKLYLLVAKRNSGSFTYDGIERGGERVCLEIEEELEDIRNKGGKITKLSIVGYSLGGLVARYAVGLLEMRGVLREVEPVNFVTFASPHLGVRTPLRGWHNHLWNVLGARTLSMSGRQLFTIDDFRDTGRPLLAILADPESVFMSGLRRFKRRTLYANVVNDRSAVYYTTCIAKTDPYADTSRIKPNYLKGYEDIILDPSNPVSLLTPKGGKTLAEITTSGMSYLRNAPLVLALAIFIPVGVAAFLLNSVLQTFRSSRRIQLHESGLAGIQVENYRLPIWIKDIRGTVEDVYENLNTWQGESYLRASDDESDDGSLNTSETQIMALERKKSHPQFPTLALAPCQFTMIEELDKLGWRKYPVWIHNVGHSHAAIIVRSDTQRFKEGLVVLRHFVNEEFLI
;
A
#
# COMPACT_ATOMS: atom_id res chain seq x y z
N MET A 1 -16.58 16.48 -3.58
CA MET A 1 -16.70 15.93 -2.21
C MET A 1 -16.62 17.12 -1.25
N GLU A 2 -17.25 17.01 -0.07
CA GLU A 2 -17.29 18.01 1.00
C GLU A 2 -15.97 18.79 1.24
N TYR A 3 -14.81 18.14 1.16
CA TYR A 3 -13.50 18.74 1.49
C TYR A 3 -12.60 19.04 0.27
N ASN A 4 -13.09 18.87 -0.96
CA ASN A 4 -12.30 19.05 -2.18
C ASN A 4 -12.37 20.49 -2.70
N GLY A 5 -11.26 20.98 -3.26
CA GLY A 5 -11.11 22.36 -3.73
C GLY A 5 -10.33 23.20 -2.73
N GLY A 6 -10.43 24.52 -2.87
CA GLY A 6 -9.82 25.52 -2.00
C GLY A 6 -10.00 26.92 -2.59
N SER A 7 -9.48 27.93 -1.90
CA SER A 7 -9.45 29.31 -2.37
C SER A 7 -8.31 29.52 -3.36
N LEU A 8 -8.46 30.50 -4.25
CA LEU A 8 -7.42 30.89 -5.21
C LEU A 8 -6.20 31.56 -4.54
N ALA A 9 -6.34 31.94 -3.25
CA ALA A 9 -5.25 32.42 -2.42
C ALA A 9 -4.26 31.32 -1.97
N ALA A 10 -4.65 30.04 -2.04
CA ALA A 10 -3.78 28.93 -1.66
C ALA A 10 -2.56 28.83 -2.56
N ASP A 11 -1.38 28.68 -1.95
CA ASP A 11 -0.10 28.45 -2.63
C ASP A 11 0.31 26.97 -2.66
N HIS A 12 -0.42 26.10 -1.94
CA HIS A 12 -0.08 24.68 -1.75
C HIS A 12 -1.22 23.77 -2.21
N LEU A 13 -0.95 22.90 -3.18
CA LEU A 13 -1.85 21.82 -3.60
C LEU A 13 -1.49 20.51 -2.88
N CYS A 14 -2.44 19.90 -2.18
CA CYS A 14 -2.28 18.55 -1.61
C CYS A 14 -3.24 17.56 -2.27
N VAL A 15 -2.65 16.51 -2.85
CA VAL A 15 -3.36 15.49 -3.63
C VAL A 15 -3.57 14.23 -2.80
N LEU A 16 -4.80 13.77 -2.66
CA LEU A 16 -5.17 12.58 -1.88
C LEU A 16 -5.55 11.43 -2.82
N VAL A 17 -4.81 10.32 -2.74
CA VAL A 17 -4.93 9.17 -3.67
C VAL A 17 -5.37 7.91 -2.92
N HIS A 18 -6.55 7.39 -3.27
CA HIS A 18 -7.15 6.22 -2.61
C HIS A 18 -6.56 4.87 -3.06
N GLY A 19 -6.80 3.84 -2.26
CA GLY A 19 -6.33 2.46 -2.48
C GLY A 19 -7.09 1.64 -3.54
N LEU A 20 -6.73 0.34 -3.60
CA LEU A 20 -7.37 -0.66 -4.45
C LEU A 20 -8.86 -0.71 -4.13
N TRP A 21 -9.67 -0.88 -5.17
CA TRP A 21 -11.13 -0.88 -5.16
C TRP A 21 -11.81 0.39 -4.61
N GLY A 22 -11.03 1.36 -4.16
CA GLY A 22 -11.51 2.56 -3.51
C GLY A 22 -12.20 3.56 -4.43
N ASN A 23 -12.62 4.62 -3.78
CA ASN A 23 -13.16 5.83 -4.36
C ASN A 23 -12.73 6.99 -3.44
N PRO A 24 -12.93 8.25 -3.85
CA PRO A 24 -12.53 9.41 -3.06
C PRO A 24 -12.94 9.35 -1.58
N ASN A 25 -14.13 8.82 -1.23
CA ASN A 25 -14.62 8.81 0.16
C ASN A 25 -13.71 8.04 1.14
N HIS A 26 -12.84 7.14 0.66
CA HIS A 26 -11.84 6.50 1.52
C HIS A 26 -10.88 7.54 2.13
N MET A 27 -10.59 8.63 1.41
CA MET A 27 -9.73 9.73 1.89
C MET A 27 -10.49 10.77 2.72
N LYS A 28 -11.79 10.59 3.01
CA LYS A 28 -12.63 11.61 3.66
C LYS A 28 -12.01 12.09 4.98
N SER A 29 -11.56 11.18 5.84
CA SER A 29 -11.05 11.51 7.17
C SER A 29 -9.69 12.21 7.11
N ILE A 30 -8.82 11.84 6.17
CA ILE A 30 -7.56 12.56 5.89
C ILE A 30 -7.86 13.98 5.40
N ALA A 31 -8.78 14.12 4.43
CA ALA A 31 -9.18 15.42 3.90
C ALA A 31 -9.80 16.32 4.99
N LYS A 32 -10.62 15.73 5.88
CA LYS A 32 -11.19 16.42 7.04
C LYS A 32 -10.09 16.90 7.99
N ALA A 33 -9.16 16.03 8.39
CA ALA A 33 -8.09 16.39 9.31
C ALA A 33 -7.22 17.54 8.75
N LEU A 34 -6.93 17.53 7.45
CA LEU A 34 -6.24 18.63 6.79
C LEU A 34 -7.07 19.93 6.76
N ARG A 35 -8.38 19.85 6.53
CA ARG A 35 -9.30 21.02 6.55
C ARG A 35 -9.53 21.60 7.94
N ASP A 36 -9.58 20.76 8.96
CA ASP A 36 -9.72 21.16 10.36
C ASP A 36 -8.50 21.99 10.84
N THR A 37 -7.33 21.80 10.21
CA THR A 37 -6.07 22.49 10.59
C THR A 37 -5.64 23.59 9.60
N TYR A 38 -5.89 23.42 8.30
CA TYR A 38 -5.48 24.36 7.25
C TYR A 38 -6.67 24.92 6.47
N SER A 39 -6.80 26.25 6.50
CA SER A 39 -7.83 26.99 5.77
C SER A 39 -7.71 26.80 4.25
N GLU A 40 -8.81 27.04 3.56
CA GLU A 40 -8.88 26.97 2.09
C GLU A 40 -7.96 27.99 1.40
N ASP A 41 -7.59 29.08 2.07
CA ASP A 41 -6.61 30.09 1.61
C ASP A 41 -5.15 29.67 1.77
N LYS A 42 -4.86 28.56 2.46
CA LYS A 42 -3.50 28.03 2.63
C LYS A 42 -3.28 26.74 1.88
N LEU A 43 -4.28 25.87 1.87
CA LEU A 43 -4.17 24.53 1.32
C LEU A 43 -5.32 24.25 0.36
N TYR A 44 -5.02 23.97 -0.89
CA TYR A 44 -5.94 23.46 -1.89
C TYR A 44 -5.92 21.92 -1.86
N LEU A 45 -7.10 21.26 -1.82
CA LEU A 45 -7.19 19.79 -1.76
C LEU A 45 -7.74 19.21 -3.06
N LEU A 46 -6.99 18.30 -3.67
CA LEU A 46 -7.43 17.48 -4.80
C LEU A 46 -7.58 16.02 -4.35
N VAL A 47 -8.82 15.54 -4.22
CA VAL A 47 -9.10 14.13 -3.90
C VAL A 47 -9.33 13.36 -5.18
N ALA A 48 -8.28 12.65 -5.63
CA ALA A 48 -8.23 12.00 -6.93
C ALA A 48 -9.39 11.01 -7.13
N LYS A 49 -10.13 11.17 -8.23
CA LYS A 49 -11.34 10.39 -8.54
C LYS A 49 -11.21 9.54 -9.81
N ARG A 50 -10.27 9.86 -10.71
CA ARG A 50 -10.17 9.22 -12.03
C ARG A 50 -9.75 7.75 -11.99
N ASN A 51 -9.08 7.31 -10.91
CA ASN A 51 -8.70 5.91 -10.73
C ASN A 51 -9.69 5.11 -9.84
N SER A 52 -10.90 5.61 -9.59
CA SER A 52 -11.87 4.99 -8.68
C SER A 52 -12.53 3.72 -9.22
N GLY A 53 -13.15 2.93 -8.34
CA GLY A 53 -13.99 1.82 -8.79
C GLY A 53 -13.21 0.75 -9.55
N SER A 54 -13.74 0.27 -10.67
CA SER A 54 -13.12 -0.77 -11.51
C SER A 54 -11.81 -0.34 -12.16
N PHE A 55 -11.53 0.97 -12.26
CA PHE A 55 -10.28 1.49 -12.84
C PHE A 55 -9.04 1.10 -12.01
N THR A 56 -9.20 0.81 -10.71
CA THR A 56 -8.12 0.28 -9.86
C THR A 56 -7.61 -1.11 -10.28
N TYR A 57 -8.25 -1.82 -11.21
CA TYR A 57 -7.78 -3.11 -11.74
C TYR A 57 -6.80 -2.95 -12.94
N ASP A 58 -6.63 -1.72 -13.44
CA ASP A 58 -5.86 -1.45 -14.67
C ASP A 58 -4.34 -1.31 -14.43
N GLY A 59 -3.90 -1.52 -13.18
CA GLY A 59 -2.51 -1.38 -12.77
C GLY A 59 -2.17 -0.02 -12.15
N ILE A 60 -1.00 0.00 -11.51
CA ILE A 60 -0.35 1.17 -10.91
C ILE A 60 0.02 2.18 -11.98
N GLU A 61 0.51 1.73 -13.14
CA GLU A 61 0.84 2.58 -14.30
C GLU A 61 -0.38 3.39 -14.77
N ARG A 62 -1.47 2.72 -15.19
CA ARG A 62 -2.69 3.41 -15.66
C ARG A 62 -3.34 4.25 -14.57
N GLY A 63 -3.24 3.84 -13.32
CA GLY A 63 -3.65 4.66 -12.18
C GLY A 63 -2.80 5.93 -12.03
N GLY A 64 -1.49 5.82 -12.18
CA GLY A 64 -0.55 6.95 -12.06
C GLY A 64 -0.66 7.93 -13.21
N GLU A 65 -0.88 7.45 -14.44
CA GLU A 65 -1.21 8.28 -15.60
C GLU A 65 -2.46 9.14 -15.35
N ARG A 66 -3.53 8.51 -14.84
CA ARG A 66 -4.79 9.21 -14.51
C ARG A 66 -4.62 10.25 -13.41
N VAL A 67 -3.84 9.93 -12.37
CA VAL A 67 -3.58 10.86 -11.25
C VAL A 67 -2.66 12.01 -11.69
N CYS A 68 -1.63 11.75 -12.51
CA CYS A 68 -0.79 12.79 -13.11
C CYS A 68 -1.65 13.79 -13.90
N LEU A 69 -2.51 13.29 -14.80
CA LEU A 69 -3.41 14.14 -15.58
C LEU A 69 -4.42 14.91 -14.70
N GLU A 70 -4.94 14.29 -13.64
CA GLU A 70 -5.85 14.97 -12.69
C GLU A 70 -5.14 16.11 -11.94
N ILE A 71 -3.84 15.98 -11.64
CA ILE A 71 -3.02 17.03 -11.01
C ILE A 71 -2.73 18.17 -11.99
N GLU A 72 -2.31 17.84 -13.22
CA GLU A 72 -1.96 18.84 -14.25
C GLU A 72 -3.17 19.68 -14.65
N GLU A 73 -4.33 19.05 -14.84
CA GLU A 73 -5.57 19.76 -15.13
C GLU A 73 -5.97 20.68 -13.97
N GLU A 74 -5.91 20.22 -12.71
CA GLU A 74 -6.30 21.06 -11.56
C GLU A 74 -5.32 22.25 -11.36
N LEU A 75 -4.01 22.05 -11.58
CA LEU A 75 -3.02 23.13 -11.56
C LEU A 75 -3.31 24.19 -12.63
N GLU A 76 -3.64 23.76 -13.84
CA GLU A 76 -3.98 24.65 -14.96
C GLU A 76 -5.35 25.32 -14.76
N ASP A 77 -6.33 24.63 -14.18
CA ASP A 77 -7.63 25.18 -13.81
C ASP A 77 -7.51 26.28 -12.73
N ILE A 78 -6.65 26.09 -11.72
CA ILE A 78 -6.37 27.10 -10.70
C ILE A 78 -5.65 28.31 -11.32
N ARG A 79 -4.65 28.05 -12.18
CA ARG A 79 -3.89 29.08 -12.92
C ARG A 79 -4.81 29.95 -13.78
N ASN A 80 -5.72 29.34 -14.55
CA ASN A 80 -6.68 30.06 -15.40
C ASN A 80 -7.73 30.86 -14.61
N LYS A 81 -8.00 30.48 -13.36
CA LYS A 81 -8.85 31.26 -12.43
C LYS A 81 -8.07 32.40 -11.74
N GLY A 82 -6.76 32.52 -11.96
CA GLY A 82 -5.89 33.54 -11.37
C GLY A 82 -5.22 33.15 -10.06
N GLY A 83 -5.37 31.89 -9.61
CA GLY A 83 -4.63 31.36 -8.46
C GLY A 83 -3.21 30.94 -8.83
N LYS A 84 -2.34 30.75 -7.83
CA LYS A 84 -0.93 30.39 -8.05
C LYS A 84 -0.43 29.36 -7.04
N ILE A 85 -0.57 28.07 -7.39
CA ILE A 85 0.11 27.00 -6.68
C ILE A 85 1.61 27.09 -6.92
N THR A 86 2.39 27.01 -5.84
CA THR A 86 3.86 26.98 -5.82
C THR A 86 4.41 25.76 -5.09
N LYS A 87 3.58 25.03 -4.33
CA LYS A 87 3.95 23.83 -3.56
C LYS A 87 3.04 22.66 -3.87
N LEU A 88 3.57 21.44 -3.84
CA LEU A 88 2.86 20.20 -4.07
C LEU A 88 3.11 19.18 -2.96
N SER A 89 2.04 18.65 -2.37
CA SER A 89 2.06 17.47 -1.52
C SER A 89 1.20 16.35 -2.10
N ILE A 90 1.57 15.10 -1.83
CA ILE A 90 0.80 13.92 -2.26
C ILE A 90 0.68 12.95 -1.09
N VAL A 91 -0.54 12.49 -0.82
CA VAL A 91 -0.87 11.55 0.25
C VAL A 91 -1.56 10.33 -0.35
N GLY A 92 -0.90 9.18 -0.31
CA GLY A 92 -1.43 7.92 -0.82
C GLY A 92 -1.87 6.96 0.30
N TYR A 93 -2.95 6.21 0.05
CA TYR A 93 -3.38 5.12 0.91
C TYR A 93 -3.37 3.79 0.16
N SER A 94 -2.80 2.73 0.77
CA SER A 94 -2.75 1.39 0.18
C SER A 94 -2.14 1.44 -1.24
N LEU A 95 -2.77 0.81 -2.25
CA LEU A 95 -2.37 0.93 -3.67
C LEU A 95 -2.17 2.39 -4.13
N GLY A 96 -2.89 3.35 -3.53
CA GLY A 96 -2.81 4.77 -3.85
C GLY A 96 -1.43 5.37 -3.63
N GLY A 97 -0.64 4.86 -2.68
CA GLY A 97 0.76 5.25 -2.50
C GLY A 97 1.66 4.80 -3.65
N LEU A 98 1.40 3.63 -4.23
CA LEU A 98 2.13 3.14 -5.41
C LEU A 98 1.74 3.89 -6.67
N VAL A 99 0.44 4.15 -6.85
CA VAL A 99 -0.09 5.02 -7.91
C VAL A 99 0.51 6.42 -7.83
N ALA A 100 0.62 6.98 -6.62
CA ALA A 100 1.28 8.26 -6.38
C ALA A 100 2.78 8.23 -6.74
N ARG A 101 3.52 7.16 -6.42
CA ARG A 101 4.93 7.00 -6.84
C ARG A 101 5.08 7.01 -8.37
N TYR A 102 4.17 6.35 -9.09
CA TYR A 102 4.17 6.37 -10.56
C TYR A 102 3.87 7.77 -11.10
N ALA A 103 2.83 8.43 -10.58
CA ALA A 103 2.47 9.81 -10.95
C ALA A 103 3.62 10.80 -10.70
N VAL A 104 4.36 10.67 -9.59
CA VAL A 104 5.54 11.50 -9.29
C VAL A 104 6.62 11.40 -10.36
N GLY A 105 6.90 10.20 -10.90
CA GLY A 105 7.87 10.06 -12.00
C GLY A 105 7.40 10.70 -13.31
N LEU A 106 6.09 10.68 -13.58
CA LEU A 106 5.51 11.39 -14.73
C LEU A 106 5.61 12.91 -14.57
N LEU A 107 5.28 13.44 -13.38
CA LEU A 107 5.38 14.86 -13.06
C LEU A 107 6.84 15.37 -13.10
N GLU A 108 7.81 14.54 -12.71
CA GLU A 108 9.25 14.86 -12.85
C GLU A 108 9.66 14.90 -14.32
N MET A 109 9.30 13.87 -15.10
CA MET A 109 9.59 13.79 -16.54
C MET A 109 9.00 14.97 -17.32
N ARG A 110 7.80 15.42 -16.94
CA ARG A 110 7.12 16.58 -17.54
C ARG A 110 7.59 17.94 -17.04
N GLY A 111 8.49 17.96 -16.05
CA GLY A 111 9.01 19.21 -15.48
C GLY A 111 8.05 19.92 -14.52
N VAL A 112 6.86 19.38 -14.24
CA VAL A 112 5.88 19.99 -13.32
C VAL A 112 6.50 20.20 -11.94
N LEU A 113 7.27 19.24 -11.44
CA LEU A 113 7.96 19.37 -10.14
C LEU A 113 9.06 20.47 -10.15
N ARG A 114 9.45 21.01 -11.31
CA ARG A 114 10.36 22.16 -11.42
C ARG A 114 9.61 23.49 -11.31
N GLU A 115 8.31 23.50 -11.63
CA GLU A 115 7.41 24.66 -11.46
C GLU A 115 6.86 24.74 -10.02
N VAL A 116 6.51 23.59 -9.42
CA VAL A 116 5.99 23.51 -8.04
C VAL A 116 6.95 22.75 -7.13
N GLU A 117 7.24 23.32 -5.96
CA GLU A 117 8.11 22.74 -4.94
C GLU A 117 7.46 21.50 -4.30
N PRO A 118 8.05 20.29 -4.39
CA PRO A 118 7.48 19.11 -3.75
C PRO A 118 7.78 19.12 -2.26
N VAL A 119 6.73 19.16 -1.43
CA VAL A 119 6.86 19.33 0.02
C VAL A 119 6.73 17.99 0.73
N ASN A 120 5.53 17.40 0.80
CA ASN A 120 5.29 16.14 1.50
C ASN A 120 4.88 15.02 0.54
N PHE A 121 5.54 13.86 0.63
CA PHE A 121 5.06 12.60 0.07
C PHE A 121 4.73 11.66 1.23
N VAL A 122 3.45 11.41 1.47
CA VAL A 122 3.00 10.64 2.64
C VAL A 122 2.24 9.39 2.22
N THR A 123 2.48 8.27 2.90
CA THR A 123 1.78 7.01 2.64
C THR A 123 1.21 6.37 3.89
N PHE A 124 -0.01 5.84 3.77
CA PHE A 124 -0.69 5.07 4.81
C PHE A 124 -0.89 3.64 4.31
N ALA A 125 -0.36 2.65 5.03
CA ALA A 125 -0.45 1.21 4.73
C ALA A 125 -0.20 0.86 3.23
N SER A 126 0.70 1.60 2.57
CA SER A 126 0.99 1.41 1.14
C SER A 126 2.06 0.34 0.93
N PRO A 127 1.78 -0.77 0.24
CA PRO A 127 2.72 -1.90 0.11
C PRO A 127 3.87 -1.57 -0.85
N HIS A 128 4.84 -0.79 -0.40
CA HIS A 128 6.01 -0.34 -1.16
C HIS A 128 6.86 -1.48 -1.73
N LEU A 129 6.82 -2.66 -1.10
CA LEU A 129 7.48 -3.88 -1.55
C LEU A 129 6.55 -4.89 -2.24
N GLY A 130 5.31 -4.50 -2.54
CA GLY A 130 4.25 -5.39 -2.99
C GLY A 130 3.56 -6.13 -1.83
N VAL A 131 2.75 -7.13 -2.17
CA VAL A 131 2.03 -8.00 -1.23
C VAL A 131 2.50 -9.45 -1.29
N ARG A 132 3.57 -9.72 -2.05
CA ARG A 132 4.18 -11.06 -2.14
C ARG A 132 4.81 -11.43 -0.79
N THR A 133 4.17 -12.35 -0.09
CA THR A 133 4.63 -12.89 1.20
C THR A 133 5.80 -13.87 0.98
N PRO A 134 6.86 -13.84 1.82
CA PRO A 134 7.98 -14.75 1.75
C PRO A 134 7.53 -16.16 2.16
N LEU A 135 7.43 -17.09 1.20
CA LEU A 135 6.85 -18.41 1.42
C LEU A 135 7.45 -19.49 0.51
N ARG A 136 7.96 -20.56 1.14
CA ARG A 136 8.28 -21.84 0.50
C ARG A 136 7.02 -22.71 0.35
N GLY A 137 7.02 -23.66 -0.59
CA GLY A 137 6.02 -24.74 -0.68
C GLY A 137 4.93 -24.60 -1.75
N TRP A 138 4.36 -25.74 -2.16
CA TRP A 138 3.50 -25.88 -3.35
C TRP A 138 2.18 -25.11 -3.29
N HIS A 139 1.49 -25.10 -2.14
CA HIS A 139 0.23 -24.35 -1.96
C HIS A 139 0.42 -22.83 -2.18
N ASN A 140 1.63 -22.32 -1.93
CA ASN A 140 1.97 -20.91 -2.05
C ASN A 140 2.29 -20.52 -3.51
N HIS A 141 2.83 -21.45 -4.32
CA HIS A 141 2.91 -21.27 -5.77
C HIS A 141 1.51 -21.13 -6.38
N LEU A 142 0.54 -21.92 -5.91
CA LEU A 142 -0.85 -21.82 -6.37
C LEU A 142 -1.45 -20.44 -6.02
N TRP A 143 -1.23 -19.92 -4.80
CA TRP A 143 -1.69 -18.59 -4.41
C TRP A 143 -1.00 -17.46 -5.18
N ASN A 144 0.33 -17.49 -5.32
CA ASN A 144 1.07 -16.49 -6.10
C ASN A 144 0.64 -16.44 -7.58
N VAL A 145 0.10 -17.54 -8.13
CA VAL A 145 -0.47 -17.58 -9.49
C VAL A 145 -1.95 -17.18 -9.52
N LEU A 146 -2.78 -17.62 -8.56
CA LEU A 146 -4.21 -17.29 -8.53
C LEU A 146 -4.48 -15.88 -7.99
N GLY A 147 -3.99 -15.52 -6.80
CA GLY A 147 -4.19 -14.21 -6.18
C GLY A 147 -3.70 -13.05 -7.07
N ALA A 148 -2.54 -13.22 -7.69
CA ALA A 148 -2.01 -12.22 -8.63
C ALA A 148 -2.84 -12.10 -9.92
N ARG A 149 -3.49 -13.19 -10.38
CA ARG A 149 -4.36 -13.17 -11.57
C ARG A 149 -5.79 -12.71 -11.26
N THR A 150 -6.32 -12.93 -10.06
CA THR A 150 -7.69 -12.52 -9.68
C THR A 150 -7.87 -11.01 -9.55
N LEU A 151 -6.77 -10.26 -9.34
CA LEU A 151 -6.77 -8.80 -9.27
C LEU A 151 -6.29 -8.13 -10.57
N SER A 152 -6.27 -8.85 -11.69
CA SER A 152 -5.83 -8.36 -13.02
C SER A 152 -4.42 -7.71 -12.95
N MET A 153 -4.13 -6.65 -13.71
CA MET A 153 -2.80 -6.03 -13.77
C MET A 153 -2.32 -5.52 -12.41
N SER A 154 -3.20 -4.91 -11.61
CA SER A 154 -2.86 -4.48 -10.26
C SER A 154 -2.43 -5.66 -9.38
N GLY A 155 -3.05 -6.83 -9.54
CA GLY A 155 -2.60 -8.07 -8.91
C GLY A 155 -1.20 -8.47 -9.33
N ARG A 156 -0.96 -8.56 -10.65
CA ARG A 156 0.34 -8.94 -11.20
C ARG A 156 1.47 -8.04 -10.68
N GLN A 157 1.23 -6.73 -10.65
CA GLN A 157 2.16 -5.72 -10.15
C GLN A 157 2.36 -5.77 -8.64
N LEU A 158 1.29 -5.92 -7.85
CA LEU A 158 1.39 -6.06 -6.39
C LEU A 158 2.12 -7.34 -5.96
N PHE A 159 1.98 -8.45 -6.71
CA PHE A 159 2.69 -9.71 -6.45
C PHE A 159 4.07 -9.78 -7.14
N THR A 160 4.50 -8.72 -7.83
CA THR A 160 5.76 -8.67 -8.60
C THR A 160 5.94 -9.88 -9.55
N ILE A 161 4.90 -10.19 -10.32
CA ILE A 161 4.89 -11.22 -11.39
C ILE A 161 4.52 -10.63 -12.77
N ASP A 162 4.51 -9.32 -12.87
CA ASP A 162 4.49 -8.58 -14.13
C ASP A 162 5.89 -8.49 -14.73
N ASP A 163 5.94 -8.24 -16.03
CA ASP A 163 7.13 -7.72 -16.71
C ASP A 163 6.74 -6.32 -17.19
N PHE A 164 7.44 -5.30 -16.72
CA PHE A 164 7.14 -3.92 -17.07
C PHE A 164 7.83 -3.55 -18.38
N ARG A 165 7.05 -3.42 -19.45
CA ARG A 165 7.50 -2.98 -20.79
C ARG A 165 8.68 -3.81 -21.32
N ASP A 166 8.57 -5.14 -21.17
CA ASP A 166 9.54 -6.14 -21.65
C ASP A 166 10.98 -5.90 -21.13
N THR A 167 11.11 -5.32 -19.94
CA THR A 167 12.42 -5.07 -19.28
C THR A 167 12.96 -6.30 -18.53
N GLY A 168 12.18 -7.39 -18.46
CA GLY A 168 12.47 -8.55 -17.63
C GLY A 168 12.33 -8.28 -16.12
N ARG A 169 11.71 -7.15 -15.73
CA ARG A 169 11.62 -6.68 -14.34
C ARG A 169 10.19 -6.27 -13.98
N PRO A 170 9.71 -6.57 -12.75
CA PRO A 170 8.40 -6.13 -12.30
C PRO A 170 8.36 -4.62 -12.02
N LEU A 171 7.21 -3.98 -12.23
CA LEU A 171 7.06 -2.53 -12.09
C LEU A 171 7.53 -2.00 -10.74
N LEU A 172 7.31 -2.71 -9.63
CA LEU A 172 7.75 -2.23 -8.31
C LEU A 172 9.27 -2.14 -8.17
N ALA A 173 10.01 -3.00 -8.89
CA ALA A 173 11.47 -2.94 -8.95
C ALA A 173 11.96 -1.81 -9.87
N ILE A 174 11.18 -1.41 -10.86
CA ILE A 174 11.44 -0.22 -11.71
C ILE A 174 11.11 1.08 -10.95
N LEU A 175 10.02 1.11 -10.18
CA LEU A 175 9.66 2.24 -9.31
C LEU A 175 10.66 2.52 -8.18
N ALA A 176 11.54 1.58 -7.88
CA ALA A 176 12.60 1.69 -6.88
C ALA A 176 14.01 1.76 -7.51
N ASP A 177 14.12 1.74 -8.83
CA ASP A 177 15.40 1.80 -9.52
C ASP A 177 16.03 3.19 -9.35
N PRO A 178 17.28 3.30 -8.86
CA PRO A 178 17.87 4.57 -8.43
C PRO A 178 18.00 5.60 -9.56
N GLU A 179 18.14 5.14 -10.80
CA GLU A 179 18.28 5.93 -12.02
C GLU A 179 16.91 6.26 -12.66
N SER A 180 15.81 5.75 -12.10
CA SER A 180 14.47 6.02 -12.64
C SER A 180 13.98 7.44 -12.35
N VAL A 181 13.13 7.96 -13.25
CA VAL A 181 12.37 9.21 -13.03
C VAL A 181 11.50 9.14 -11.77
N PHE A 182 11.05 7.95 -11.36
CA PHE A 182 10.26 7.73 -10.14
C PHE A 182 11.08 8.02 -8.88
N MET A 183 12.29 7.46 -8.79
CA MET A 183 13.20 7.72 -7.69
C MET A 183 13.75 9.16 -7.73
N SER A 184 13.99 9.71 -8.92
CA SER A 184 14.35 11.13 -9.09
C SER A 184 13.27 12.06 -8.53
N GLY A 185 12.02 11.92 -8.97
CA GLY A 185 10.90 12.73 -8.50
C GLY A 185 10.64 12.58 -6.99
N LEU A 186 10.69 11.34 -6.47
CA LEU A 186 10.56 11.08 -5.03
C LEU A 186 11.69 11.70 -4.20
N ARG A 187 12.89 11.87 -4.77
CA ARG A 187 14.04 12.51 -4.11
C ARG A 187 13.84 14.02 -3.91
N ARG A 188 12.97 14.66 -4.71
CA ARG A 188 12.72 16.11 -4.65
C ARG A 188 11.73 16.53 -3.56
N PHE A 189 11.00 15.60 -2.95
CA PHE A 189 10.13 15.89 -1.82
C PHE A 189 10.95 16.18 -0.55
N LYS A 190 10.74 17.37 0.05
CA LYS A 190 11.37 17.76 1.32
C LYS A 190 11.20 16.71 2.41
N ARG A 191 10.02 16.09 2.47
CA ARG A 191 9.66 15.08 3.47
C ARG A 191 8.98 13.89 2.82
N ARG A 192 9.46 12.68 3.13
CA ARG A 192 8.82 11.40 2.78
C ARG A 192 8.46 10.70 4.08
N THR A 193 7.18 10.40 4.27
CA THR A 193 6.67 9.83 5.52
C THR A 193 5.79 8.62 5.22
N LEU A 194 5.93 7.55 6.00
CA LEU A 194 5.06 6.38 5.90
C LEU A 194 4.51 5.99 7.27
N TYR A 195 3.29 5.47 7.26
CA TYR A 195 2.60 4.88 8.40
C TYR A 195 2.30 3.42 8.08
N ALA A 196 2.84 2.52 8.90
CA ALA A 196 2.78 1.07 8.70
C ALA A 196 2.10 0.41 9.90
N ASN A 197 0.98 -0.28 9.67
CA ASN A 197 0.31 -1.06 10.72
C ASN A 197 1.23 -2.21 11.18
N VAL A 198 1.45 -2.34 12.49
CA VAL A 198 2.29 -3.42 13.07
C VAL A 198 1.50 -4.70 13.37
N VAL A 199 0.18 -4.59 13.46
CA VAL A 199 -0.74 -5.71 13.72
C VAL A 199 -2.01 -5.55 12.89
N ASN A 200 -2.71 -6.66 12.67
CA ASN A 200 -4.06 -6.72 12.10
C ASN A 200 -4.23 -6.15 10.67
N ASP A 201 -3.13 -5.92 9.93
CA ASP A 201 -3.17 -5.54 8.52
C ASP A 201 -2.92 -6.76 7.64
N ARG A 202 -4.01 -7.31 7.10
CA ARG A 202 -4.00 -8.52 6.25
C ARG A 202 -3.98 -8.19 4.76
N SER A 203 -4.10 -6.90 4.41
CA SER A 203 -4.06 -6.41 3.03
C SER A 203 -2.66 -5.96 2.64
N ALA A 204 -1.93 -5.31 3.54
CA ALA A 204 -0.56 -4.84 3.34
C ALA A 204 0.23 -4.95 4.66
N VAL A 205 0.92 -6.07 4.82
CA VAL A 205 1.70 -6.42 6.03
C VAL A 205 2.81 -5.42 6.36
N TYR A 206 3.22 -5.38 7.64
CA TYR A 206 4.13 -4.37 8.18
C TYR A 206 5.41 -4.20 7.35
N TYR A 207 6.15 -5.28 7.07
CA TYR A 207 7.45 -5.16 6.40
C TYR A 207 7.36 -4.61 4.97
N THR A 208 6.26 -4.82 4.24
CA THR A 208 6.09 -4.25 2.88
C THR A 208 5.63 -2.80 2.91
N THR A 209 4.90 -2.39 3.94
CA THR A 209 4.44 -1.01 4.12
C THR A 209 5.48 -0.11 4.80
N CYS A 210 6.30 -0.69 5.68
CA CYS A 210 7.38 -0.01 6.40
C CYS A 210 8.72 -0.02 5.65
N ILE A 211 8.83 -0.75 4.52
CA ILE A 211 10.08 -0.91 3.77
C ILE A 211 11.13 -1.55 4.70
N ALA A 212 10.90 -2.77 5.16
CA ALA A 212 11.73 -3.44 6.15
C ALA A 212 12.12 -4.88 5.74
N LYS A 213 13.30 -5.32 6.19
CA LYS A 213 13.82 -6.69 5.98
C LYS A 213 13.40 -7.68 7.08
N THR A 214 12.84 -7.18 8.17
CA THR A 214 12.51 -7.93 9.38
C THR A 214 11.13 -7.49 9.88
N ASP A 215 10.40 -8.43 10.48
CA ASP A 215 9.17 -8.15 11.21
C ASP A 215 9.34 -8.52 12.68
N PRO A 216 9.43 -7.54 13.60
CA PRO A 216 9.52 -7.81 15.04
C PRO A 216 8.14 -8.06 15.69
N TYR A 217 7.03 -7.85 14.97
CA TYR A 217 5.68 -7.88 15.51
C TYR A 217 4.94 -9.19 15.25
N ALA A 218 5.49 -10.08 14.42
CA ALA A 218 5.00 -11.43 14.16
C ALA A 218 4.74 -12.25 15.46
N ASP A 219 5.51 -12.01 16.52
CA ASP A 219 5.22 -12.52 17.88
C ASP A 219 5.22 -11.38 18.90
N THR A 220 4.07 -10.70 19.01
CA THR A 220 3.85 -9.61 19.97
C THR A 220 4.09 -9.99 21.43
N SER A 221 4.09 -11.28 21.79
CA SER A 221 4.34 -11.73 23.17
C SER A 221 5.79 -11.58 23.62
N ARG A 222 6.72 -11.41 22.66
CA ARG A 222 8.18 -11.33 22.91
C ARG A 222 8.74 -9.91 22.88
N ILE A 223 7.90 -8.93 22.57
CA ILE A 223 8.28 -7.51 22.47
C ILE A 223 7.55 -6.67 23.50
N LYS A 224 8.21 -5.60 23.92
CA LYS A 224 7.61 -4.47 24.63
C LYS A 224 7.59 -3.29 23.65
N PRO A 225 6.42 -2.82 23.19
CA PRO A 225 6.35 -1.61 22.38
C PRO A 225 6.85 -0.40 23.18
N ASN A 226 7.55 0.49 22.49
CA ASN A 226 7.94 1.81 22.99
C ASN A 226 7.12 2.85 22.22
N TYR A 227 6.22 3.54 22.90
CA TYR A 227 5.28 4.48 22.27
C TYR A 227 5.85 5.89 22.10
N LEU A 228 5.44 6.55 21.02
CA LEU A 228 5.76 7.94 20.75
C LEU A 228 5.00 8.86 21.71
N LYS A 229 5.73 9.72 22.43
CA LYS A 229 5.16 10.63 23.42
C LYS A 229 4.12 11.56 22.79
N GLY A 230 2.93 11.65 23.39
CA GLY A 230 1.83 12.52 22.93
C GLY A 230 0.82 11.85 22.00
N TYR A 231 1.06 10.60 21.57
CA TYR A 231 0.24 9.90 20.57
C TYR A 231 -0.28 8.55 21.08
N GLU A 232 -0.65 8.56 22.38
CA GLU A 232 -1.30 7.44 23.08
C GLU A 232 -0.46 6.14 22.95
N ASP A 233 -1.08 4.96 23.04
CA ASP A 233 -0.45 3.67 22.74
C ASP A 233 -0.55 3.31 21.23
N ILE A 234 -0.82 4.29 20.36
CA ILE A 234 -1.15 4.04 18.95
C ILE A 234 0.07 4.15 18.02
N ILE A 235 1.01 5.06 18.28
CA ILE A 235 2.20 5.26 17.43
C ILE A 235 3.45 4.82 18.18
N LEU A 236 4.31 4.02 17.55
CA LEU A 236 5.59 3.59 18.13
C LEU A 236 6.70 4.61 17.85
N ASP A 237 7.71 4.67 18.72
CA ASP A 237 8.90 5.51 18.52
C ASP A 237 9.64 5.06 17.24
N PRO A 238 9.79 5.92 16.21
CA PRO A 238 10.44 5.54 14.95
C PRO A 238 11.93 5.17 15.12
N SER A 239 12.57 5.62 16.19
CA SER A 239 14.00 5.40 16.47
C SER A 239 14.27 4.09 17.21
N ASN A 240 13.30 3.65 18.02
CA ASN A 240 13.41 2.46 18.85
C ASN A 240 12.00 1.90 19.17
N PRO A 241 11.28 1.31 18.21
CA PRO A 241 9.85 1.01 18.35
C PRO A 241 9.56 -0.16 19.29
N VAL A 242 10.53 -1.07 19.49
CA VAL A 242 10.38 -2.28 20.31
C VAL A 242 11.61 -2.52 21.18
N SER A 243 11.37 -2.86 22.44
CA SER A 243 12.37 -3.44 23.33
C SER A 243 12.12 -4.95 23.43
N LEU A 244 13.16 -5.79 23.39
CA LEU A 244 12.98 -7.23 23.60
C LEU A 244 12.61 -7.54 25.05
N LEU A 245 11.60 -8.40 25.25
CA LEU A 245 11.34 -9.02 26.53
C LEU A 245 12.21 -10.26 26.67
N THR A 246 12.89 -10.41 27.82
CA THR A 246 13.52 -11.69 28.17
C THR A 246 12.41 -12.76 28.26
N PRO A 247 12.58 -13.93 27.62
CA PRO A 247 11.52 -14.93 27.56
C PRO A 247 11.21 -15.44 28.97
N LYS A 248 10.02 -15.12 29.49
CA LYS A 248 9.43 -15.86 30.61
C LYS A 248 9.09 -17.25 30.09
N GLY A 249 9.75 -18.27 30.64
CA GLY A 249 9.70 -19.62 30.10
C GLY A 249 8.33 -20.28 30.20
N GLY A 250 8.01 -21.09 29.20
CA GLY A 250 6.93 -22.08 29.23
C GLY A 250 5.52 -21.52 29.01
N LYS A 251 4.90 -21.87 27.87
CA LYS A 251 3.43 -21.92 27.80
C LYS A 251 2.98 -23.06 28.72
N THR A 252 2.16 -22.75 29.71
CA THR A 252 1.62 -23.76 30.63
C THR A 252 0.69 -24.69 29.88
N LEU A 253 0.78 -26.00 30.14
CA LEU A 253 -0.06 -27.05 29.52
C LEU A 253 -1.59 -26.79 29.62
N ALA A 254 -2.01 -25.91 30.54
CA ALA A 254 -3.40 -25.48 30.72
C ALA A 254 -3.99 -24.64 29.55
N GLU A 255 -3.16 -24.03 28.69
CA GLU A 255 -3.66 -23.25 27.53
C GLU A 255 -3.92 -24.12 26.29
N ILE A 256 -3.39 -25.33 26.25
CA ILE A 256 -3.53 -26.24 25.09
C ILE A 256 -4.92 -26.92 25.09
N THR A 257 -5.59 -27.01 26.25
CA THR A 257 -6.87 -27.71 26.39
C THR A 257 -8.11 -26.87 26.09
N THR A 258 -8.01 -25.54 25.94
CA THR A 258 -9.15 -24.66 25.66
C THR A 258 -9.49 -24.48 24.17
N SER A 259 -8.56 -24.80 23.26
CA SER A 259 -8.78 -24.64 21.80
C SER A 259 -9.64 -25.76 21.16
N GLY A 260 -9.86 -26.88 21.84
CA GLY A 260 -10.66 -27.99 21.31
C GLY A 260 -12.18 -27.83 21.45
N MET A 261 -12.65 -27.03 22.41
CA MET A 261 -14.06 -27.05 22.84
C MET A 261 -14.95 -25.97 22.17
N SER A 262 -14.38 -25.02 21.44
CA SER A 262 -15.13 -23.92 20.80
C SER A 262 -15.77 -24.33 19.46
N TYR A 263 -15.17 -25.29 18.74
CA TYR A 263 -15.62 -25.70 17.40
C TYR A 263 -17.01 -26.37 17.39
N LEU A 264 -17.37 -27.11 18.45
CA LEU A 264 -18.68 -27.78 18.55
C LEU A 264 -19.85 -26.81 18.76
N ARG A 265 -19.61 -25.59 19.25
CA ARG A 265 -20.67 -24.61 19.54
C ARG A 265 -21.15 -23.84 18.30
N ASN A 266 -20.39 -23.87 17.20
CA ASN A 266 -20.64 -23.07 15.99
C ASN A 266 -20.99 -23.90 14.74
N ALA A 267 -21.35 -25.19 14.90
CA ALA A 267 -21.68 -26.08 13.78
C ALA A 267 -22.60 -25.50 12.68
N PRO A 268 -23.74 -24.82 12.96
CA PRO A 268 -24.56 -24.23 11.90
C PRO A 268 -23.90 -23.04 11.19
N LEU A 269 -23.05 -22.25 11.89
CA LEU A 269 -22.25 -21.19 11.27
C LEU A 269 -21.18 -21.79 10.34
N VAL A 270 -20.49 -22.85 10.79
CA VAL A 270 -19.48 -23.55 9.99
C VAL A 270 -20.11 -24.20 8.75
N LEU A 271 -21.29 -24.80 8.88
CA LEU A 271 -22.02 -25.38 7.74
C LEU A 271 -22.52 -24.30 6.76
N ALA A 272 -23.04 -23.18 7.27
CA ALA A 272 -23.41 -22.04 6.44
C ALA A 272 -22.20 -21.47 5.69
N LEU A 273 -21.06 -21.27 6.36
CA LEU A 273 -19.82 -20.85 5.73
C LEU A 273 -19.34 -21.89 4.70
N ALA A 274 -19.43 -23.18 4.96
CA ALA A 274 -19.07 -24.25 4.02
C ALA A 274 -19.95 -24.26 2.74
N ILE A 275 -21.16 -23.71 2.77
CA ILE A 275 -22.05 -23.57 1.60
C ILE A 275 -21.84 -22.22 0.91
N PHE A 276 -21.79 -21.12 1.68
CA PHE A 276 -21.68 -19.77 1.11
C PHE A 276 -20.27 -19.40 0.64
N ILE A 277 -19.20 -19.95 1.24
CA ILE A 277 -17.82 -19.70 0.78
C ILE A 277 -17.60 -20.23 -0.65
N PRO A 278 -17.91 -21.50 -1.01
CA PRO A 278 -17.74 -21.96 -2.38
C PRO A 278 -18.53 -21.15 -3.40
N VAL A 279 -19.77 -20.75 -3.08
CA VAL A 279 -20.61 -19.91 -3.96
C VAL A 279 -20.02 -18.50 -4.10
N GLY A 280 -19.60 -17.89 -2.98
CA GLY A 280 -18.95 -16.57 -2.96
C GLY A 280 -17.61 -16.56 -3.69
N VAL A 281 -16.80 -17.61 -3.53
CA VAL A 281 -15.54 -17.82 -4.25
C VAL A 281 -15.78 -18.03 -5.74
N ALA A 282 -16.77 -18.83 -6.14
CA ALA A 282 -17.13 -19.01 -7.55
C ALA A 282 -17.60 -17.68 -8.19
N ALA A 283 -18.43 -16.91 -7.49
CA ALA A 283 -18.87 -15.58 -7.94
C ALA A 283 -17.70 -14.57 -7.99
N PHE A 284 -16.79 -14.60 -7.01
CA PHE A 284 -15.57 -13.79 -7.01
C PHE A 284 -14.67 -14.14 -8.19
N LEU A 285 -14.38 -15.42 -8.42
CA LEU A 285 -13.54 -15.89 -9.55
C LEU A 285 -14.17 -15.52 -10.89
N LEU A 286 -15.49 -15.67 -11.05
CA LEU A 286 -16.21 -15.24 -12.25
C LEU A 286 -16.08 -13.72 -12.45
N ASN A 287 -16.29 -12.92 -11.40
CA ASN A 287 -16.04 -11.48 -11.45
C ASN A 287 -14.57 -11.16 -11.76
N SER A 288 -13.59 -11.86 -11.20
CA SER A 288 -12.17 -11.66 -11.49
C SER A 288 -11.82 -11.95 -12.95
N VAL A 289 -12.41 -12.99 -13.55
CA VAL A 289 -12.30 -13.27 -14.99
C VAL A 289 -12.91 -12.12 -15.80
N LEU A 290 -14.14 -11.68 -15.47
CA LEU A 290 -14.80 -10.55 -16.13
C LEU A 290 -14.03 -9.23 -15.99
N GLN A 291 -13.47 -8.94 -14.81
CA GLN A 291 -12.65 -7.76 -14.55
C GLN A 291 -11.31 -7.86 -15.27
N THR A 292 -10.73 -9.05 -15.42
CA THR A 292 -9.52 -9.26 -16.22
C THR A 292 -9.79 -8.97 -17.68
N PHE A 293 -10.85 -9.53 -18.29
CA PHE A 293 -11.23 -9.19 -19.68
C PHE A 293 -11.55 -7.70 -19.84
N ARG A 294 -12.27 -7.08 -18.90
CA ARG A 294 -12.58 -5.64 -18.94
C ARG A 294 -11.34 -4.77 -18.77
N SER A 295 -10.41 -5.14 -17.89
CA SER A 295 -9.13 -4.46 -17.66
C SER A 295 -8.21 -4.61 -18.87
N SER A 296 -7.94 -5.83 -19.33
CA SER A 296 -7.16 -6.09 -20.56
C SER A 296 -7.75 -5.36 -21.77
N ARG A 297 -9.08 -5.29 -21.93
CA ARG A 297 -9.70 -4.49 -22.98
C ARG A 297 -9.52 -2.99 -22.77
N ARG A 298 -9.61 -2.46 -21.54
CA ARG A 298 -9.31 -1.04 -21.23
C ARG A 298 -7.85 -0.71 -21.53
N ILE A 299 -6.92 -1.58 -21.15
CA ILE A 299 -5.48 -1.45 -21.38
C ILE A 299 -5.19 -1.48 -22.88
N GLN A 300 -5.70 -2.46 -23.62
CA GLN A 300 -5.54 -2.56 -25.07
C GLN A 300 -6.18 -1.39 -25.82
N LEU A 301 -7.33 -0.86 -25.36
CA LEU A 301 -7.96 0.36 -25.91
C LEU A 301 -7.20 1.64 -25.54
N HIS A 302 -6.44 1.64 -24.44
CA HIS A 302 -5.56 2.73 -24.05
C HIS A 302 -4.25 2.72 -24.86
N GLU A 303 -3.72 1.52 -25.15
CA GLU A 303 -2.50 1.31 -25.96
C GLU A 303 -2.74 1.52 -27.45
N SER A 304 -3.89 1.10 -27.97
CA SER A 304 -4.34 1.42 -29.34
C SER A 304 -4.97 2.81 -29.47
N GLY A 305 -5.23 3.48 -28.35
CA GLY A 305 -5.73 4.84 -28.34
C GLY A 305 -7.12 5.03 -28.98
N LEU A 306 -8.08 4.22 -28.57
CA LEU A 306 -9.47 4.32 -29.02
C LEU A 306 -10.40 4.82 -27.90
N ALA A 307 -9.83 5.42 -26.86
CA ALA A 307 -10.55 5.78 -25.64
C ALA A 307 -11.36 7.09 -25.75
N GLY A 308 -10.83 8.21 -26.30
CA GLY A 308 -11.74 9.32 -26.66
C GLY A 308 -11.29 10.78 -26.75
N ILE A 309 -10.03 11.19 -26.63
CA ILE A 309 -9.61 12.28 -27.54
C ILE A 309 -8.21 11.96 -28.05
N GLN A 310 -7.42 13.00 -28.27
CA GLN A 310 -6.10 12.97 -28.87
C GLN A 310 -5.15 12.03 -28.13
N VAL A 311 -4.95 10.87 -28.72
CA VAL A 311 -4.04 9.83 -28.23
C VAL A 311 -2.57 10.19 -28.45
N GLU A 312 -2.30 11.18 -29.28
CA GLU A 312 -1.00 11.86 -29.34
C GLU A 312 -0.71 12.70 -28.08
N ASN A 313 -1.70 12.95 -27.22
CA ASN A 313 -1.53 13.47 -25.86
C ASN A 313 -2.72 13.08 -24.93
N TYR A 314 -2.77 11.81 -24.49
CA TYR A 314 -3.27 11.37 -23.15
C TYR A 314 -4.77 10.99 -22.83
N ARG A 315 -5.74 10.79 -23.74
CA ARG A 315 -7.20 10.91 -23.37
C ARG A 315 -8.15 9.76 -23.85
N LEU A 316 -9.24 9.31 -23.18
CA LEU A 316 -10.09 9.84 -22.07
C LEU A 316 -10.60 8.82 -20.96
N PRO A 317 -11.66 7.97 -21.13
CA PRO A 317 -12.80 7.92 -20.18
C PRO A 317 -13.30 6.51 -19.69
N ILE A 318 -14.62 6.30 -19.64
CA ILE A 318 -15.38 5.41 -18.73
C ILE A 318 -16.59 4.78 -19.44
N TRP A 319 -16.81 3.47 -19.31
CA TRP A 319 -18.12 2.78 -19.26
C TRP A 319 -17.95 1.27 -18.90
N ILE A 320 -18.91 0.55 -18.30
CA ILE A 320 -20.18 0.95 -17.65
C ILE A 320 -20.39 0.20 -16.32
N LYS A 321 -21.44 0.56 -15.60
CA LYS A 321 -21.88 0.13 -14.25
C LYS A 321 -22.48 -1.30 -14.19
N ASP A 322 -22.60 -1.97 -13.05
CA ASP A 322 -22.12 -1.71 -11.67
C ASP A 322 -21.97 -3.01 -10.85
N ILE A 323 -21.53 -2.86 -9.57
CA ILE A 323 -21.68 -3.72 -8.35
C ILE A 323 -20.32 -4.04 -7.68
N ARG A 324 -20.22 -3.68 -6.39
CA ARG A 324 -19.17 -4.06 -5.43
C ARG A 324 -19.66 -3.99 -3.99
N GLY A 325 -19.10 -4.85 -3.12
CA GLY A 325 -19.28 -4.78 -1.67
C GLY A 325 -19.36 -6.17 -1.03
N THR A 326 -18.26 -6.94 -1.07
CA THR A 326 -18.09 -8.29 -0.46
C THR A 326 -16.66 -8.85 -0.64
N VAL A 327 -15.89 -8.30 -1.58
CA VAL A 327 -14.62 -8.90 -2.05
C VAL A 327 -13.43 -8.64 -1.13
N GLU A 328 -13.38 -7.49 -0.45
CA GLU A 328 -12.29 -7.15 0.50
C GLU A 328 -12.20 -8.19 1.63
N ASP A 329 -13.32 -8.47 2.30
CA ASP A 329 -13.37 -9.41 3.41
C ASP A 329 -12.96 -10.84 3.00
N VAL A 330 -13.26 -11.26 1.76
CA VAL A 330 -12.85 -12.57 1.24
C VAL A 330 -11.34 -12.61 0.97
N TYR A 331 -10.77 -11.54 0.43
CA TYR A 331 -9.34 -11.46 0.16
C TYR A 331 -8.52 -11.47 1.47
N GLU A 332 -8.93 -10.69 2.47
CA GLU A 332 -8.24 -10.59 3.76
C GLU A 332 -8.37 -11.87 4.60
N ASN A 333 -9.53 -12.54 4.57
CA ASN A 333 -9.70 -13.83 5.26
C ASN A 333 -8.87 -14.97 4.63
N LEU A 334 -8.48 -14.88 3.35
CA LEU A 334 -7.62 -15.86 2.70
C LEU A 334 -6.12 -15.60 2.98
N ASN A 335 -5.68 -14.34 3.01
CA ASN A 335 -4.33 -13.99 3.49
C ASN A 335 -4.07 -14.40 4.95
N THR A 336 -5.11 -14.67 5.74
CA THR A 336 -5.00 -15.08 7.15
C THR A 336 -4.35 -16.46 7.35
N TRP A 337 -4.27 -17.30 6.31
CA TRP A 337 -3.82 -18.71 6.41
C TRP A 337 -2.31 -18.92 6.20
N GLN A 338 -1.53 -17.84 6.00
CA GLN A 338 -0.11 -17.91 5.67
C GLN A 338 0.74 -17.21 6.74
N GLY A 339 1.56 -17.98 7.45
CA GLY A 339 2.57 -17.44 8.39
C GLY A 339 3.85 -17.03 7.66
N GLU A 340 4.60 -16.07 8.22
CA GLU A 340 5.84 -15.56 7.63
C GLU A 340 6.95 -16.63 7.54
N SER A 341 7.73 -16.62 6.45
CA SER A 341 8.99 -17.39 6.35
C SER A 341 10.22 -16.49 6.48
N TYR A 342 11.23 -17.00 7.19
CA TYR A 342 12.48 -16.30 7.45
C TYR A 342 13.67 -17.07 6.88
N LEU A 343 14.73 -16.35 6.49
CA LEU A 343 16.02 -16.91 6.08
C LEU A 343 16.75 -17.49 7.30
N ARG A 344 16.97 -18.80 7.28
CA ARG A 344 17.73 -19.54 8.30
C ARG A 344 19.15 -19.79 7.79
N ALA A 345 20.13 -19.76 8.70
CA ALA A 345 21.52 -20.08 8.36
C ALA A 345 21.76 -21.55 7.97
N SER A 346 20.75 -22.41 8.15
CA SER A 346 20.74 -23.84 7.81
C SER A 346 19.89 -24.16 6.57
N ASP A 347 19.51 -23.16 5.79
CA ASP A 347 18.74 -23.36 4.55
C ASP A 347 19.68 -23.74 3.41
N ASP A 348 19.48 -24.91 2.81
CA ASP A 348 20.28 -25.37 1.67
C ASP A 348 20.18 -24.41 0.47
N GLU A 349 21.32 -24.13 -0.17
CA GLU A 349 21.40 -23.29 -1.39
C GLU A 349 20.72 -23.93 -2.62
N SER A 350 20.25 -25.17 -2.51
CA SER A 350 19.59 -25.93 -3.58
C SER A 350 18.15 -25.45 -3.90
N ASP A 351 17.53 -24.67 -3.01
CA ASP A 351 16.19 -24.10 -3.22
C ASP A 351 16.22 -22.80 -4.08
N ASP A 352 17.42 -22.28 -4.38
CA ASP A 352 17.63 -21.08 -5.20
C ASP A 352 17.71 -21.37 -6.71
N GLY A 353 17.31 -22.57 -7.16
CA GLY A 353 17.60 -23.14 -8.49
C GLY A 353 17.05 -22.42 -9.74
N SER A 354 16.37 -21.28 -9.58
CA SER A 354 15.94 -20.39 -10.68
C SER A 354 16.52 -18.98 -10.61
N LEU A 355 17.41 -18.70 -9.67
CA LEU A 355 18.04 -17.39 -9.49
C LEU A 355 19.29 -17.24 -10.37
N ASN A 356 19.56 -16.02 -10.83
CA ASN A 356 20.81 -15.70 -11.51
C ASN A 356 21.95 -15.42 -10.51
N THR A 357 23.19 -15.36 -11.00
CA THR A 357 24.40 -15.23 -10.16
C THR A 357 24.39 -14.02 -9.20
N SER A 358 23.82 -12.87 -9.60
CA SER A 358 23.77 -11.70 -8.71
C SER A 358 22.66 -11.82 -7.67
N GLU A 359 21.52 -12.43 -8.04
CA GLU A 359 20.44 -12.75 -7.12
C GLU A 359 20.89 -13.75 -6.03
N THR A 360 21.62 -14.80 -6.40
CA THR A 360 22.21 -15.75 -5.42
C THR A 360 23.18 -15.05 -4.47
N GLN A 361 23.99 -14.10 -4.95
CA GLN A 361 24.89 -13.30 -4.11
C GLN A 361 24.13 -12.41 -3.12
N ILE A 362 23.03 -11.78 -3.53
CA ILE A 362 22.15 -11.01 -2.65
C ILE A 362 21.57 -11.92 -1.55
N MET A 363 21.02 -13.08 -1.92
CA MET A 363 20.45 -14.02 -0.95
C MET A 363 21.49 -14.54 0.04
N ALA A 364 22.69 -14.90 -0.42
CA ALA A 364 23.80 -15.32 0.44
C ALA A 364 24.27 -14.21 1.39
N LEU A 365 24.25 -12.94 0.96
CA LEU A 365 24.60 -11.79 1.79
C LEU A 365 23.55 -11.53 2.87
N GLU A 366 22.26 -11.58 2.52
CA GLU A 366 21.17 -11.32 3.47
C GLU A 366 20.96 -12.49 4.45
N ARG A 367 21.23 -13.75 4.05
CA ARG A 367 21.37 -14.89 4.96
C ARG A 367 22.46 -14.65 6.02
N LYS A 368 23.63 -14.13 5.62
CA LYS A 368 24.76 -13.80 6.53
C LYS A 368 24.46 -12.62 7.46
N LYS A 369 23.60 -11.68 7.05
CA LYS A 369 23.16 -10.53 7.88
C LYS A 369 21.99 -10.87 8.81
N SER A 370 21.34 -12.02 8.65
CA SER A 370 20.15 -12.42 9.43
C SER A 370 20.49 -12.57 10.92
N HIS A 371 19.78 -11.83 11.78
CA HIS A 371 20.04 -11.81 13.22
C HIS A 371 19.04 -12.71 13.98
N PRO A 372 19.47 -13.61 14.89
CA PRO A 372 18.56 -14.56 15.55
C PRO A 372 17.39 -13.96 16.34
N GLN A 373 17.51 -12.70 16.78
CA GLN A 373 16.46 -12.00 17.54
C GLN A 373 15.38 -11.38 16.63
N PHE A 374 15.77 -10.94 15.44
CA PHE A 374 14.91 -10.35 14.42
C PHE A 374 15.34 -10.92 13.07
N PRO A 375 14.91 -12.16 12.73
CA PRO A 375 15.43 -12.87 11.58
C PRO A 375 14.99 -12.19 10.27
N THR A 376 15.88 -12.17 9.28
CA THR A 376 15.60 -11.61 7.97
C THR A 376 14.50 -12.42 7.29
N LEU A 377 13.47 -11.76 6.77
CA LEU A 377 12.38 -12.36 6.01
C LEU A 377 12.90 -12.98 4.70
N ALA A 378 12.30 -14.08 4.24
CA ALA A 378 12.70 -14.75 2.99
C ALA A 378 12.15 -14.06 1.73
N LEU A 379 12.40 -12.75 1.61
CA LEU A 379 11.94 -11.89 0.52
C LEU A 379 12.61 -12.26 -0.82
N ALA A 380 12.01 -11.84 -1.93
CA ALA A 380 12.63 -11.98 -3.26
C ALA A 380 13.87 -11.06 -3.39
N PRO A 381 14.89 -11.43 -4.19
CA PRO A 381 16.09 -10.61 -4.41
C PRO A 381 15.78 -9.15 -4.79
N CYS A 382 14.82 -8.93 -5.69
CA CYS A 382 14.38 -7.61 -6.09
C CYS A 382 13.78 -6.78 -4.94
N GLN A 383 13.08 -7.41 -3.98
CA GLN A 383 12.54 -6.74 -2.79
C GLN A 383 13.66 -6.27 -1.86
N PHE A 384 14.77 -7.00 -1.73
CA PHE A 384 15.94 -6.54 -0.97
C PHE A 384 16.60 -5.32 -1.60
N THR A 385 16.76 -5.30 -2.94
CA THR A 385 17.23 -4.11 -3.68
C THR A 385 16.26 -2.94 -3.50
N MET A 386 14.95 -3.18 -3.63
CA MET A 386 13.92 -2.16 -3.44
C MET A 386 13.97 -1.53 -2.04
N ILE A 387 14.23 -2.32 -0.98
CA ILE A 387 14.41 -1.80 0.38
C ILE A 387 15.64 -0.87 0.44
N GLU A 388 16.79 -1.33 -0.05
CA GLU A 388 18.03 -0.55 0.01
C GLU A 388 17.90 0.80 -0.72
N GLU A 389 17.35 0.79 -1.93
CA GLU A 389 17.21 2.02 -2.73
C GLU A 389 16.15 2.96 -2.17
N LEU A 390 15.05 2.44 -1.63
CA LEU A 390 14.04 3.27 -0.97
C LEU A 390 14.57 3.85 0.35
N ASP A 391 15.36 3.12 1.13
CA ASP A 391 15.93 3.62 2.38
C ASP A 391 16.93 4.76 2.17
N LYS A 392 17.66 4.76 1.04
CA LYS A 392 18.50 5.89 0.60
C LYS A 392 17.71 7.19 0.40
N LEU A 393 16.38 7.14 0.32
CA LEU A 393 15.53 8.35 0.29
C LEU A 393 15.28 8.97 1.68
N GLY A 394 15.64 8.30 2.79
CA GLY A 394 15.50 8.88 4.13
C GLY A 394 14.04 9.04 4.59
N TRP A 395 13.24 7.98 4.45
CA TRP A 395 11.85 7.96 4.91
C TRP A 395 11.73 8.13 6.42
N ARG A 396 10.77 8.94 6.86
CA ARG A 396 10.24 8.92 8.23
C ARG A 396 9.23 7.77 8.35
N LYS A 397 9.58 6.74 9.10
CA LYS A 397 8.81 5.49 9.22
C LYS A 397 8.12 5.42 10.56
N TYR A 398 6.79 5.44 10.59
CA TYR A 398 5.99 5.37 11.81
C TYR A 398 5.24 4.03 11.89
N PRO A 399 5.68 3.10 12.76
CA PRO A 399 4.90 1.91 13.07
C PRO A 399 3.67 2.28 13.91
N VAL A 400 2.50 1.74 13.55
CA VAL A 400 1.20 2.06 14.17
C VAL A 400 0.55 0.80 14.73
N TRP A 401 0.17 0.82 16.00
CA TRP A 401 -0.53 -0.26 16.69
C TRP A 401 -2.01 0.11 16.88
N ILE A 402 -2.89 -0.49 16.07
CA ILE A 402 -4.35 -0.36 16.19
C ILE A 402 -4.88 -1.60 16.91
N HIS A 403 -5.46 -1.42 18.09
CA HIS A 403 -5.89 -2.50 19.00
C HIS A 403 -7.34 -2.92 18.75
N ASN A 404 -8.22 -1.96 18.46
CA ASN A 404 -9.67 -2.14 18.56
C ASN A 404 -10.33 -2.81 17.33
N VAL A 405 -9.55 -3.20 16.32
CA VAL A 405 -10.03 -3.89 15.10
C VAL A 405 -9.08 -4.99 14.61
N GLY A 406 -9.65 -6.04 14.03
CA GLY A 406 -8.94 -7.03 13.22
C GLY A 406 -8.69 -6.59 11.76
N HIS A 407 -8.97 -5.32 11.44
CA HIS A 407 -8.85 -4.69 10.11
C HIS A 407 -8.17 -3.32 10.25
N SER A 408 -6.90 -3.32 10.65
CA SER A 408 -6.17 -2.07 10.88
C SER A 408 -5.88 -1.31 9.58
N HIS A 409 -5.84 -2.02 8.44
CA HIS A 409 -5.65 -1.44 7.10
C HIS A 409 -6.57 -0.25 6.84
N ALA A 410 -7.87 -0.43 7.06
CA ALA A 410 -8.86 0.63 6.86
C ALA A 410 -9.01 1.56 8.07
N ALA A 411 -8.62 1.12 9.27
CA ALA A 411 -8.72 1.94 10.47
C ALA A 411 -7.63 3.01 10.57
N ILE A 412 -6.43 2.78 10.02
CA ILE A 412 -5.31 3.75 10.04
C ILE A 412 -5.67 5.10 9.38
N ILE A 413 -6.63 5.10 8.46
CA ILE A 413 -7.18 6.29 7.80
C ILE A 413 -8.62 6.61 8.21
N VAL A 414 -9.17 5.90 9.19
CA VAL A 414 -10.57 6.04 9.67
C VAL A 414 -11.57 5.96 8.51
N ARG A 415 -11.51 4.88 7.70
CA ARG A 415 -12.38 4.69 6.52
C ARG A 415 -13.88 4.59 6.84
N SER A 416 -14.23 4.33 8.09
CA SER A 416 -15.61 4.22 8.57
C SER A 416 -15.74 4.96 9.92
N ASP A 417 -16.78 5.79 10.06
CA ASP A 417 -17.07 6.52 11.30
C ASP A 417 -17.74 5.59 12.32
N THR A 418 -16.93 4.70 12.91
CA THR A 418 -17.34 3.80 13.98
C THR A 418 -16.39 3.93 15.16
N GLN A 419 -16.89 3.68 16.37
CA GLN A 419 -16.10 3.76 17.60
C GLN A 419 -14.80 2.93 17.52
N ARG A 420 -14.81 1.80 16.80
CA ARG A 420 -13.66 0.89 16.63
C ARG A 420 -12.53 1.49 15.78
N PHE A 421 -12.83 2.44 14.89
CA PHE A 421 -11.86 3.04 13.97
C PHE A 421 -11.22 4.31 14.53
N LYS A 422 -11.64 4.79 15.72
CA LYS A 422 -11.21 6.08 16.28
C LYS A 422 -9.72 6.16 16.62
N GLU A 423 -9.04 5.04 16.84
CA GLU A 423 -7.58 5.02 17.03
C GLU A 423 -6.83 5.63 15.83
N GLY A 424 -7.35 5.48 14.61
CA GLY A 424 -6.79 6.14 13.43
C GLY A 424 -6.79 7.66 13.50
N LEU A 425 -7.68 8.28 14.30
CA LEU A 425 -7.68 9.74 14.50
C LEU A 425 -6.40 10.20 15.21
N VAL A 426 -5.76 9.36 16.03
CA VAL A 426 -4.47 9.65 16.66
C VAL A 426 -3.36 9.70 15.61
N VAL A 427 -3.41 8.78 14.63
CA VAL A 427 -2.49 8.76 13.47
C VAL A 427 -2.68 9.99 12.60
N LEU A 428 -3.93 10.38 12.32
CA LEU A 428 -4.22 11.60 11.55
C LEU A 428 -3.81 12.87 12.32
N ARG A 429 -3.97 12.91 13.65
CA ARG A 429 -3.48 14.00 14.52
C ARG A 429 -1.96 14.16 14.43
N HIS A 430 -1.21 13.05 14.50
CA HIS A 430 0.25 13.07 14.31
C HIS A 430 0.63 13.54 12.91
N PHE A 431 -0.01 12.98 11.88
CA PHE A 431 0.24 13.33 10.49
C PHE A 431 0.10 14.81 10.22
N VAL A 432 -1.01 15.42 10.63
CA VAL A 432 -1.29 16.82 10.32
C VAL A 432 -0.45 17.79 11.19
N ASN A 433 -0.13 17.43 12.43
CA ASN A 433 0.60 18.33 13.34
C ASN A 433 2.13 18.27 13.20
N GLU A 434 2.71 17.07 13.07
CA GLU A 434 4.17 16.87 13.11
C GLU A 434 4.76 16.68 11.70
N GLU A 435 4.01 16.00 10.82
CA GLU A 435 4.53 15.47 9.56
C GLU A 435 4.13 16.30 8.33
N PHE A 436 2.97 16.94 8.30
CA PHE A 436 2.55 17.76 7.16
C PHE A 436 3.14 19.18 7.22
N LEU A 437 4.09 19.48 6.33
CA LEU A 437 4.63 20.84 6.15
C LEU A 437 3.75 21.67 5.21
N ILE A 438 3.58 22.97 5.47
CA ILE A 438 2.79 23.90 4.64
C ILE A 438 3.65 24.81 3.77
#